data_AF-A0A166DLY2-F1
#
_entry.id   AF-A0A166DLY2-F1
#
_cell.length_a   1.000
_cell.length_b   1.000
_cell.length_c   1.000
_cell.angle_alpha   90.00
_cell.angle_beta   90.00
_cell.angle_gamma   90.00
#
_symmetry.space_group_name_H-M   'P 1'
#
loop_
_entity.id
_entity.type
_entity.pdbx_description
1 polymer ?
#
loop_
_entity_poly.entity_id
_entity_poly.type
_entity_poly.pdbx_seq_one_letter_code
_entity_poly.pdbx_strand_id
1 'polypeptide(L)'
;MSNAAFTSPLGPNPWLDWPCPISLEKPKLQITLTNFHCHYLPRELHPYRLDTEPGAEATIYFHEMRGFGPPPGDVGYPGDVYIDMSPGAHGLWAIRTPNGGEWTHWTPNEIIQHPHITYYYLWCSTRGEVSWYPRIVHHALSQDENHGSRDAGALIAEMLRANARRPIRRDGESAEPAPRKRLNLGKTSDTGGGNVPLSLTNGCQLLSDANEKLSQEISAHPGTRMESSGKKPSKCSDGSESINSDPMATSRLTSKVVIPSASVGCTRLDKIVASFDDILHDLLKAEQSKKTAEIAHNAQMISMLQNKEEMRAELAMITEQRAILDLKIERMKRAIAEC
;
A
#
# COMPACT_ATOMS: atom_id res chain seq x y z
N MET A 1 -18.18 -16.47 40.79
CA MET A 1 -17.46 -15.46 39.98
C MET A 1 -18.20 -15.33 38.67
N SER A 2 -19.00 -14.28 38.54
CA SER A 2 -19.81 -13.98 37.35
C SER A 2 -18.91 -13.37 36.29
N ASN A 3 -18.76 -14.04 35.14
CA ASN A 3 -18.17 -13.46 33.94
C ASN A 3 -19.03 -12.26 33.54
N ALA A 4 -18.55 -11.06 33.83
CA ALA A 4 -19.14 -9.84 33.30
C ALA A 4 -19.01 -9.92 31.78
N ALA A 5 -20.12 -10.21 31.11
CA ALA A 5 -20.20 -10.15 29.67
C ALA A 5 -19.77 -8.74 29.25
N PHE A 6 -18.65 -8.65 28.55
CA PHE A 6 -18.20 -7.44 27.89
C PHE A 6 -19.25 -7.11 26.83
N THR A 7 -20.30 -6.38 27.21
CA THR A 7 -21.24 -5.77 26.27
C THR A 7 -20.43 -4.71 25.54
N SER A 8 -19.83 -5.10 24.42
CA SER A 8 -19.04 -4.20 23.59
C SER A 8 -19.92 -3.01 23.21
N PRO A 9 -19.48 -1.76 23.40
CA PRO A 9 -20.25 -0.55 23.10
C PRO A 9 -20.53 -0.33 21.60
N LEU A 10 -20.21 -1.33 20.76
CA LEU A 10 -20.34 -1.28 19.31
C LEU A 10 -21.76 -1.68 18.89
N GLY A 11 -22.26 -1.02 17.84
CA GLY A 11 -23.54 -1.36 17.25
C GLY A 11 -23.53 -2.72 16.53
N PRO A 12 -24.71 -3.25 16.19
CA PRO A 12 -24.84 -4.43 15.33
C PRO A 12 -24.14 -4.20 13.99
N ASN A 13 -23.57 -5.25 13.41
CA ASN A 13 -22.89 -5.20 12.12
C ASN A 13 -23.92 -5.40 11.00
N PRO A 14 -24.24 -4.36 10.22
CA PRO A 14 -25.40 -4.42 9.32
C PRO A 14 -25.25 -5.45 8.20
N TRP A 15 -24.03 -5.74 7.77
CA TRP A 15 -23.76 -6.72 6.72
C TRP A 15 -23.96 -8.16 7.16
N LEU A 16 -23.84 -8.43 8.44
CA LEU A 16 -23.91 -9.77 9.01
C LEU A 16 -25.24 -10.02 9.73
N ASP A 17 -25.71 -9.00 10.46
CA ASP A 17 -26.95 -9.05 11.21
C ASP A 17 -28.17 -8.79 10.30
N TRP A 18 -27.99 -8.06 9.18
CA TRP A 18 -29.01 -7.80 8.16
C TRP A 18 -28.47 -8.01 6.72
N PRO A 19 -28.07 -9.25 6.37
CA PRO A 19 -27.26 -9.53 5.17
C PRO A 19 -28.01 -9.38 3.84
N CYS A 20 -29.34 -9.28 3.88
CA CYS A 20 -30.20 -9.29 2.69
C CYS A 20 -30.94 -7.96 2.54
N PRO A 21 -30.27 -6.85 2.19
CA PRO A 21 -30.98 -5.63 1.88
C PRO A 21 -31.80 -5.85 0.59
N ILE A 22 -33.04 -5.35 0.56
CA ILE A 22 -33.94 -5.50 -0.59
C ILE A 22 -34.29 -4.10 -1.08
N SER A 23 -34.04 -3.82 -2.36
CA SER A 23 -34.52 -2.59 -3.00
C SER A 23 -35.93 -2.81 -3.55
N LEU A 24 -36.86 -1.94 -3.16
CA LEU A 24 -38.21 -1.83 -3.71
C LEU A 24 -38.17 -1.15 -5.09
N GLU A 25 -37.25 -0.20 -5.29
CA GLU A 25 -37.04 0.47 -6.58
C GLU A 25 -36.48 -0.49 -7.65
N LYS A 26 -35.59 -1.42 -7.24
CA LYS A 26 -34.94 -2.39 -8.14
C LYS A 26 -35.01 -3.82 -7.59
N PRO A 27 -36.14 -4.53 -7.77
CA PRO A 27 -36.32 -5.88 -7.24
C PRO A 27 -35.42 -6.96 -7.89
N LYS A 28 -34.74 -6.63 -8.99
CA LYS A 28 -33.80 -7.53 -9.70
C LYS A 28 -32.32 -7.19 -9.42
N LEU A 29 -32.05 -6.44 -8.36
CA LEU A 29 -30.69 -6.10 -7.96
C LEU A 29 -29.94 -7.37 -7.53
N GLN A 30 -28.76 -7.59 -8.10
CA GLN A 30 -27.86 -8.66 -7.64
C GLN A 30 -27.04 -8.09 -6.49
N ILE A 31 -27.07 -8.76 -5.33
CA ILE A 31 -26.38 -8.31 -4.13
C ILE A 31 -25.46 -9.44 -3.68
N THR A 32 -24.17 -9.14 -3.58
CA THR A 32 -23.16 -10.09 -3.11
C THR A 32 -22.50 -9.51 -1.88
N LEU A 33 -22.38 -10.32 -0.82
CA LEU A 33 -21.60 -9.93 0.36
C LEU A 33 -20.12 -10.13 0.05
N THR A 34 -19.36 -9.05 0.13
CA THR A 34 -17.91 -9.03 -0.13
C THR A 34 -17.19 -8.54 1.12
N ASN A 35 -15.88 -8.75 1.17
CA ASN A 35 -15.06 -8.26 2.27
C ASN A 35 -13.65 -7.88 1.81
N PHE A 36 -12.97 -7.10 2.65
CA PHE A 36 -11.54 -6.85 2.56
C PHE A 36 -10.92 -6.91 3.95
N HIS A 37 -9.60 -7.12 4.00
CA HIS A 37 -8.85 -7.18 5.26
C HIS A 37 -8.22 -5.82 5.59
N CYS A 38 -8.34 -5.43 6.85
CA CYS A 38 -7.81 -4.21 7.42
C CYS A 38 -6.85 -4.52 8.55
N HIS A 39 -5.54 -4.33 8.32
CA HIS A 39 -4.51 -4.65 9.31
C HIS A 39 -4.62 -3.82 10.59
N TYR A 40 -5.07 -2.56 10.46
CA TYR A 40 -5.18 -1.65 11.59
C TYR A 40 -6.50 -0.88 11.52
N LEU A 41 -7.43 -1.27 12.38
CA LEU A 41 -8.69 -0.58 12.56
C LEU A 41 -8.83 -0.11 14.02
N PRO A 42 -8.63 1.17 14.32
CA PRO A 42 -8.93 1.73 15.63
C PRO A 42 -10.39 1.44 15.97
N ARG A 43 -10.64 0.82 17.13
CA ARG A 43 -11.99 0.44 17.57
C ARG A 43 -12.92 1.64 17.71
N GLU A 44 -12.35 2.82 17.92
CA GLU A 44 -13.07 4.08 18.11
C GLU A 44 -13.60 4.66 16.78
N LEU A 45 -13.06 4.23 15.64
CA LEU A 45 -13.42 4.76 14.32
C LEU A 45 -14.46 3.91 13.58
N HIS A 46 -14.58 2.63 13.93
CA HIS A 46 -15.53 1.72 13.31
C HIS A 46 -16.75 1.53 14.22
N PRO A 47 -17.96 1.93 13.79
CA PRO A 47 -19.13 1.95 14.68
C PRO A 47 -19.75 0.57 14.93
N TYR A 48 -19.30 -0.46 14.21
CA TYR A 48 -19.92 -1.79 14.21
C TYR A 48 -19.05 -2.82 14.91
N ARG A 49 -19.69 -3.89 15.40
CA ARG A 49 -19.00 -5.09 15.88
C ARG A 49 -18.08 -5.67 14.79
N LEU A 50 -16.85 -5.97 15.18
CA LEU A 50 -15.90 -6.75 14.39
C LEU A 50 -15.98 -8.23 14.78
N ASP A 51 -15.88 -9.11 13.78
CA ASP A 51 -15.86 -10.57 13.96
C ASP A 51 -14.48 -11.12 14.31
N THR A 52 -13.49 -10.25 14.43
CA THR A 52 -12.08 -10.60 14.62
C THR A 52 -11.65 -10.24 16.03
N GLU A 53 -10.76 -11.06 16.60
CA GLU A 53 -10.21 -10.80 17.92
C GLU A 53 -9.41 -9.48 17.93
N PRO A 54 -9.42 -8.72 19.05
CA PRO A 54 -8.57 -7.53 19.16
C PRO A 54 -7.10 -7.86 18.85
N GLY A 55 -6.52 -7.13 17.89
CA GLY A 55 -5.12 -7.31 17.47
C GLY A 55 -4.94 -8.19 16.24
N ALA A 56 -5.98 -8.85 15.74
CA ALA A 56 -5.97 -9.53 14.44
C ALA A 56 -6.35 -8.56 13.29
N GLU A 57 -6.05 -8.97 12.05
CA GLU A 57 -6.53 -8.27 10.86
C GLU A 57 -8.06 -8.24 10.87
N ALA A 58 -8.65 -7.05 10.81
CA ALA A 58 -10.08 -6.87 10.83
C ALA A 58 -10.68 -7.16 9.44
N THR A 59 -11.63 -8.08 9.36
CA THR A 59 -12.43 -8.30 8.15
C THR A 59 -13.55 -7.27 8.10
N ILE A 60 -13.57 -6.46 7.04
CA ILE A 60 -14.56 -5.43 6.81
C ILE A 60 -15.47 -5.89 5.68
N TYR A 61 -16.77 -5.97 5.97
CA TYR A 61 -17.79 -6.41 5.03
C TYR A 61 -18.42 -5.21 4.31
N PHE A 62 -18.81 -5.43 3.07
CA PHE A 62 -19.61 -4.50 2.28
C PHE A 62 -20.45 -5.26 1.27
N HIS A 63 -21.57 -4.70 0.82
CA HIS A 63 -22.35 -5.26 -0.28
C HIS A 63 -21.82 -4.74 -1.61
N GLU A 64 -21.50 -5.65 -2.52
CA GLU A 64 -21.34 -5.36 -3.94
C GLU A 64 -22.68 -5.56 -4.64
N MET A 65 -23.27 -4.46 -5.11
CA MET A 65 -24.56 -4.46 -5.78
C MET A 65 -24.37 -4.29 -7.29
N ARG A 66 -25.11 -5.05 -8.09
CA ARG A 66 -25.09 -4.95 -9.55
C ARG A 66 -26.49 -4.83 -10.12
N GLY A 67 -26.70 -3.82 -10.95
CA GLY A 67 -28.00 -3.53 -11.56
C GLY A 67 -27.87 -2.80 -12.89
N PHE A 68 -29.01 -2.44 -13.48
CA PHE A 68 -29.06 -1.63 -14.71
C PHE A 68 -29.59 -0.23 -14.39
N GLY A 69 -28.86 0.80 -14.78
CA GLY A 69 -29.13 2.21 -14.51
C GLY A 69 -28.51 2.71 -13.19
N PRO A 70 -28.82 3.94 -12.76
CA PRO A 70 -28.26 4.56 -11.54
C PRO A 70 -28.68 3.80 -10.28
N PRO A 71 -27.88 3.81 -9.20
CA PRO A 71 -28.18 3.08 -7.97
C PRO A 71 -29.52 3.51 -7.35
N PRO A 72 -30.27 2.59 -6.71
CA PRO A 72 -31.53 2.93 -6.07
C PRO A 72 -31.32 3.66 -4.73
N GLY A 73 -32.24 4.55 -4.37
CA GLY A 73 -32.12 5.41 -3.19
C GLY A 73 -32.53 4.74 -1.86
N ASP A 74 -33.13 3.54 -1.94
CA ASP A 74 -33.78 2.85 -0.82
C ASP A 74 -32.94 1.71 -0.22
N VAL A 75 -31.70 1.53 -0.67
CA VAL A 75 -30.84 0.40 -0.28
C VAL A 75 -29.39 0.83 -0.05
N GLY A 76 -28.72 0.11 0.84
CA GLY A 76 -27.28 0.20 1.06
C GLY A 76 -26.88 0.80 2.42
N TYR A 77 -25.66 0.46 2.83
CA TYR A 77 -24.99 0.91 4.04
C TYR A 77 -23.71 1.67 3.67
N PRO A 78 -23.17 2.51 4.57
CA PRO A 78 -21.91 3.19 4.34
C PRO A 78 -20.76 2.22 4.03
N GLY A 79 -20.15 2.35 2.85
CA GLY A 79 -19.09 1.46 2.36
C GLY A 79 -19.55 0.48 1.28
N ASP A 80 -20.86 0.35 1.07
CA ASP A 80 -21.41 -0.43 -0.04
C ASP A 80 -21.08 0.21 -1.38
N VAL A 81 -21.01 -0.66 -2.40
CA VAL A 81 -20.67 -0.27 -3.77
C VAL A 81 -21.77 -0.76 -4.72
N TYR A 82 -22.03 0.04 -5.75
CA TYR A 82 -22.99 -0.30 -6.80
C TYR A 82 -22.33 -0.20 -8.17
N ILE A 83 -22.57 -1.19 -9.03
CA ILE A 83 -22.04 -1.28 -10.39
C ILE A 83 -23.22 -1.27 -11.37
N ASP A 84 -23.25 -0.28 -12.25
CA ASP A 84 -24.20 -0.23 -13.36
C ASP A 84 -23.67 -1.10 -14.51
N MET A 85 -24.46 -2.09 -14.88
CA MET A 85 -24.20 -3.05 -15.95
C MET A 85 -24.81 -2.61 -17.30
N SER A 86 -25.32 -1.39 -17.41
CA SER A 86 -25.92 -0.86 -18.64
C SER A 86 -24.88 -0.78 -19.76
N PRO A 87 -25.12 -1.43 -20.92
CA PRO A 87 -24.19 -1.40 -22.04
C PRO A 87 -23.91 0.04 -22.49
N GLY A 88 -22.63 0.43 -22.49
CA GLY A 88 -22.20 1.77 -22.89
C GLY A 88 -22.36 2.87 -21.84
N ALA A 89 -22.92 2.54 -20.67
CA ALA A 89 -23.12 3.46 -19.55
C ALA A 89 -22.69 2.82 -18.22
N HIS A 90 -21.64 2.00 -18.25
CA HIS A 90 -21.11 1.39 -17.04
C HIS A 90 -20.62 2.47 -16.07
N GLY A 91 -20.98 2.33 -14.80
CA GLY A 91 -20.57 3.25 -13.75
C GLY A 91 -20.32 2.50 -12.45
N LEU A 92 -19.62 3.18 -11.54
CA LEU A 92 -19.33 2.69 -10.20
C LEU A 92 -19.76 3.78 -9.22
N TRP A 93 -20.46 3.38 -8.16
CA TRP A 93 -20.90 4.26 -7.10
C TRP A 93 -20.57 3.66 -5.74
N ALA A 94 -20.43 4.51 -4.73
CA ALA A 94 -20.31 4.08 -3.34
C ALA A 94 -21.03 5.02 -2.37
N ILE A 95 -21.46 4.49 -1.24
CA ILE A 95 -22.03 5.30 -0.14
C ILE A 95 -20.89 5.74 0.78
N ARG A 96 -20.53 7.03 0.72
CA ARG A 96 -19.39 7.59 1.47
C ARG A 96 -19.76 8.25 2.80
N THR A 97 -21.04 8.42 3.11
CA THR A 97 -21.48 9.14 4.33
C THR A 97 -21.74 8.16 5.47
N PRO A 98 -21.16 8.38 6.67
CA PRO A 98 -21.31 7.49 7.82
C PRO A 98 -22.75 7.28 8.29
N ASN A 99 -23.67 8.21 8.02
CA ASN A 99 -25.06 8.15 8.48
C ASN A 99 -25.99 7.45 7.46
N GLY A 100 -25.42 6.74 6.49
CA GLY A 100 -26.12 6.38 5.25
C GLY A 100 -26.26 7.62 4.35
N GLY A 101 -26.50 7.43 3.07
CA GLY A 101 -26.78 8.57 2.19
C GLY A 101 -26.56 8.32 0.71
N GLU A 102 -26.44 9.43 0.01
CA GLU A 102 -26.40 9.53 -1.44
C GLU A 102 -25.22 8.77 -2.04
N TRP A 103 -25.53 7.99 -3.07
CA TRP A 103 -24.56 7.32 -3.89
C TRP A 103 -23.64 8.32 -4.58
N THR A 104 -22.35 8.24 -4.30
CA THR A 104 -21.34 9.06 -4.97
C THR A 104 -20.78 8.31 -6.17
N HIS A 105 -20.88 8.91 -7.35
CA HIS A 105 -20.31 8.35 -8.58
C HIS A 105 -18.78 8.41 -8.54
N TRP A 106 -18.12 7.31 -8.92
CA TRP A 106 -16.68 7.19 -8.98
C TRP A 106 -16.16 7.60 -10.36
N THR A 107 -15.06 8.36 -10.37
CA THR A 107 -14.29 8.65 -11.58
C THR A 107 -12.81 8.33 -11.33
N PRO A 108 -12.01 7.95 -12.35
CA PRO A 108 -10.60 7.61 -12.19
C PRO A 108 -9.73 8.73 -11.60
N ASN A 109 -10.20 9.98 -11.70
CA ASN A 109 -9.52 11.16 -11.18
C ASN A 109 -9.96 11.52 -9.75
N GLU A 110 -11.05 10.92 -9.27
CA GLU A 110 -11.60 11.19 -7.95
C GLU A 110 -11.27 10.05 -7.00
N ILE A 111 -10.76 10.44 -5.84
CA ILE A 111 -10.47 9.51 -4.76
C ILE A 111 -11.71 9.41 -3.87
N ILE A 112 -12.39 8.27 -3.89
CA ILE A 112 -13.47 7.97 -2.93
C ILE A 112 -12.88 7.25 -1.73
N GLN A 113 -12.94 7.89 -0.57
CA GLN A 113 -12.48 7.35 0.72
C GLN A 113 -13.58 6.52 1.39
N HIS A 114 -13.20 5.45 2.09
CA HIS A 114 -14.14 4.62 2.85
C HIS A 114 -14.73 5.42 4.03
N PRO A 115 -16.06 5.36 4.28
CA PRO A 115 -16.74 6.23 5.26
C PRO A 115 -16.22 6.10 6.70
N HIS A 116 -15.81 4.89 7.09
CA HIS A 116 -15.37 4.58 8.46
C HIS A 116 -13.86 4.31 8.58
N ILE A 117 -13.13 4.26 7.45
CA ILE A 117 -11.73 3.80 7.44
C ILE A 117 -10.92 4.74 6.54
N THR A 118 -10.38 5.79 7.15
CA THR A 118 -9.82 6.94 6.44
C THR A 118 -8.62 6.63 5.53
N TYR A 119 -7.99 5.48 5.68
CA TYR A 119 -6.81 5.11 4.89
C TYR A 119 -7.13 4.16 3.72
N TYR A 120 -8.41 3.86 3.52
CA TYR A 120 -8.91 2.97 2.48
C TYR A 120 -9.67 3.75 1.42
N TYR A 121 -9.45 3.36 0.16
CA TYR A 121 -9.96 4.07 -1.02
C TYR A 121 -10.54 3.07 -2.01
N LEU A 122 -11.66 3.44 -2.62
CA LEU A 122 -12.34 2.62 -3.62
C LEU A 122 -11.51 2.57 -4.90
N TRP A 123 -11.32 1.36 -5.43
CA TRP A 123 -10.72 1.18 -6.75
C TRP A 123 -11.39 0.06 -7.53
N CYS A 124 -11.40 0.21 -8.85
CA CYS A 124 -11.90 -0.78 -9.80
C CYS A 124 -10.72 -1.36 -10.58
N SER A 125 -10.23 -2.54 -10.19
CA SER A 125 -9.14 -3.18 -10.91
C SER A 125 -9.63 -3.84 -12.18
N THR A 126 -8.86 -3.68 -13.26
CA THR A 126 -9.04 -4.39 -14.54
C THR A 126 -8.96 -5.91 -14.39
N ARG A 127 -8.41 -6.40 -13.26
CA ARG A 127 -8.33 -7.82 -12.93
C ARG A 127 -9.69 -8.44 -12.57
N GLY A 128 -10.76 -7.65 -12.48
CA GLY A 128 -12.12 -8.16 -12.25
C GLY A 128 -12.61 -8.00 -10.81
N GLU A 129 -12.01 -7.08 -10.05
CA GLU A 129 -12.31 -6.85 -8.63
C GLU A 129 -12.59 -5.37 -8.38
N VAL A 130 -13.67 -5.09 -7.65
CA VAL A 130 -13.95 -3.79 -7.04
C VAL A 130 -13.77 -3.98 -5.54
N SER A 131 -12.93 -3.15 -4.92
CA SER A 131 -12.68 -3.27 -3.49
C SER A 131 -12.14 -1.96 -2.91
N TRP A 132 -11.98 -1.97 -1.59
CA TRP A 132 -11.36 -0.89 -0.83
C TRP A 132 -9.89 -1.24 -0.58
N TYR A 133 -8.98 -0.39 -1.04
CA TYR A 133 -7.55 -0.63 -0.94
C TYR A 133 -6.89 0.40 -0.01
N PRO A 134 -5.86 0.00 0.76
CA PRO A 134 -5.07 0.94 1.53
C PRO A 134 -4.36 1.92 0.59
N ARG A 135 -4.11 3.15 1.05
CA ARG A 135 -3.54 4.25 0.26
C ARG A 135 -2.36 3.85 -0.65
N ILE A 136 -1.43 3.07 -0.11
CA ILE A 136 -0.20 2.66 -0.82
C ILE A 136 -0.55 1.77 -2.02
N VAL A 137 -1.45 0.80 -1.81
CA VAL A 137 -1.90 -0.12 -2.87
C VAL A 137 -2.74 0.62 -3.88
N HIS A 138 -3.66 1.48 -3.44
CA HIS A 138 -4.45 2.32 -4.34
C HIS A 138 -3.55 3.17 -5.23
N HIS A 139 -2.52 3.81 -4.67
CA HIS A 139 -1.57 4.61 -5.44
C HIS A 139 -0.84 3.77 -6.49
N ALA A 140 -0.33 2.60 -6.10
CA ALA A 140 0.34 1.68 -7.03
C ALA A 140 -0.59 1.22 -8.17
N LEU A 141 -1.83 0.80 -7.85
CA LEU A 141 -2.83 0.39 -8.83
C LEU A 141 -3.22 1.53 -9.76
N SER A 142 -3.40 2.73 -9.22
CA SER A 142 -3.72 3.92 -10.02
C SER A 142 -2.59 4.29 -10.97
N GLN A 143 -1.32 4.06 -10.61
CA GLN A 143 -0.20 4.34 -11.51
C GLN A 143 -0.06 3.30 -12.62
N ASP A 144 -0.24 2.02 -12.30
CA ASP A 144 -0.12 0.90 -13.25
C ASP A 144 -1.28 0.90 -14.26
N GLU A 145 -2.51 1.17 -13.80
CA GLU A 145 -3.71 1.08 -14.64
C GLU A 145 -4.08 2.41 -15.33
N ASN A 146 -3.65 3.58 -14.82
CA ASN A 146 -3.88 4.90 -15.45
C ASN A 146 -2.75 5.35 -16.39
N HIS A 147 -2.02 4.44 -17.06
CA HIS A 147 -1.05 4.82 -18.10
C HIS A 147 -1.65 5.54 -19.34
N GLY A 148 -2.95 5.84 -19.32
CA GLY A 148 -3.62 6.81 -20.17
C GLY A 148 -4.91 7.28 -19.51
N SER A 149 -5.44 8.42 -19.93
CA SER A 149 -6.76 8.96 -19.55
C SER A 149 -7.89 8.02 -20.00
N ARG A 150 -7.96 6.82 -19.42
CA ARG A 150 -9.01 5.84 -19.74
C ARG A 150 -10.32 6.32 -19.13
N ASP A 151 -11.37 6.20 -19.92
CA ASP A 151 -12.73 6.45 -19.48
C ASP A 151 -13.13 5.47 -18.36
N ALA A 152 -13.85 5.97 -17.35
CA ALA A 152 -14.30 5.18 -16.20
C ALA A 152 -15.12 3.96 -16.64
N GLY A 153 -16.05 4.18 -17.57
CA GLY A 153 -16.92 3.14 -18.10
C GLY A 153 -16.13 2.07 -18.85
N ALA A 154 -15.03 2.43 -19.52
CA ALA A 154 -14.14 1.47 -20.18
C ALA A 154 -13.42 0.56 -19.17
N LEU A 155 -12.92 1.10 -18.06
CA LEU A 155 -12.30 0.32 -16.97
C LEU A 155 -13.30 -0.63 -16.34
N ILE A 156 -14.50 -0.15 -16.03
CA ILE A 156 -15.57 -0.96 -15.41
C ILE A 156 -16.03 -2.06 -16.39
N ALA A 157 -16.20 -1.74 -17.67
CA ALA A 157 -16.53 -2.74 -18.69
C ALA A 157 -15.44 -3.82 -18.84
N GLU A 158 -14.17 -3.44 -18.68
CA GLU A 158 -13.05 -4.39 -18.69
C GLU A 158 -13.05 -5.28 -17.45
N MET A 159 -13.25 -4.70 -16.27
CA MET A 159 -13.42 -5.43 -15.02
C MET A 159 -14.57 -6.44 -15.12
N LEU A 160 -15.73 -6.04 -15.65
CA LEU A 160 -16.88 -6.93 -15.84
C LEU A 160 -16.57 -8.07 -16.83
N ARG A 161 -15.87 -7.79 -17.93
CA ARG A 161 -15.41 -8.80 -18.89
C ARG A 161 -14.42 -9.78 -18.25
N ALA A 162 -13.51 -9.29 -17.41
CA ALA A 162 -12.56 -10.13 -16.69
C ALA A 162 -13.28 -11.02 -15.67
N ASN A 163 -14.25 -10.47 -14.93
CA ASN A 163 -15.06 -11.19 -13.96
C ASN A 163 -15.87 -12.32 -14.63
N ALA A 164 -16.51 -12.05 -15.77
CA ALA A 164 -17.25 -13.06 -16.55
C ALA A 164 -16.37 -14.22 -17.09
N ARG A 165 -15.06 -13.99 -17.23
CA ARG A 165 -14.10 -15.03 -17.67
C ARG A 165 -13.55 -15.85 -16.51
N ARG A 166 -13.67 -15.38 -15.26
CA ARG A 166 -13.19 -16.14 -14.11
C ARG A 166 -14.06 -17.40 -14.04
N PRO A 167 -13.46 -18.61 -14.13
CA PRO A 167 -14.23 -19.82 -13.89
C PRO A 167 -14.84 -19.68 -12.50
N ILE A 168 -16.17 -19.86 -12.41
CA ILE A 168 -16.87 -19.91 -11.13
C ILE A 168 -16.13 -20.96 -10.31
N ARG A 169 -15.32 -20.51 -9.36
CA ARG A 169 -14.74 -21.41 -8.38
C ARG A 169 -15.95 -21.95 -7.64
N ARG A 170 -16.26 -23.22 -7.87
CA ARG A 170 -17.24 -23.91 -7.05
C ARG A 170 -16.61 -23.96 -5.67
N ASP A 171 -16.96 -23.01 -4.82
CA ASP A 171 -16.46 -22.88 -3.44
C ASP A 171 -16.91 -24.03 -2.52
N GLY A 172 -17.30 -25.18 -3.09
CA GLY A 172 -17.68 -26.40 -2.39
C GLY A 172 -17.11 -27.69 -3.00
N GLU A 173 -16.39 -27.63 -4.13
CA GLU A 173 -15.64 -28.81 -4.61
C GLU A 173 -14.26 -28.73 -3.96
N SER A 174 -14.20 -29.18 -2.70
CA SER A 174 -12.96 -29.47 -1.98
C SER A 174 -12.00 -30.07 -2.98
N ALA A 175 -10.97 -29.32 -3.37
CA ALA A 175 -9.98 -29.77 -4.33
C ALA A 175 -9.51 -31.14 -3.84
N GLU A 176 -9.96 -32.21 -4.50
CA GLU A 176 -9.38 -33.52 -4.28
C GLU A 176 -7.87 -33.29 -4.47
N PRO A 177 -7.05 -33.66 -3.48
CA PRO A 177 -5.64 -33.38 -3.52
C PRO A 177 -5.12 -33.99 -4.82
N ALA A 178 -4.66 -33.14 -5.74
CA ALA A 178 -4.13 -33.56 -7.03
C ALA A 178 -3.24 -34.79 -6.80
N PRO A 179 -3.42 -35.89 -7.56
CA PRO A 179 -2.76 -37.15 -7.29
C PRO A 179 -1.26 -36.89 -7.19
N ARG A 180 -0.75 -36.98 -5.96
CA ARG A 180 0.68 -36.82 -5.67
C ARG A 180 1.39 -37.80 -6.58
N LYS A 181 2.22 -37.31 -7.51
CA LYS A 181 3.17 -38.14 -8.23
C LYS A 181 3.93 -38.93 -7.17
N ARG A 182 3.70 -40.24 -7.13
CA ARG A 182 4.31 -41.19 -6.22
C ARG A 182 5.84 -41.05 -6.31
N LEU A 183 6.43 -40.35 -5.37
CA LEU A 183 7.79 -40.67 -4.95
C LEU A 183 7.68 -41.92 -4.08
N ASN A 184 8.24 -43.01 -4.58
CA ASN A 184 8.44 -44.24 -3.83
C ASN A 184 9.34 -43.92 -2.62
N LEU A 185 8.78 -43.88 -1.42
CA LEU A 185 9.56 -43.97 -0.19
C LEU A 185 8.80 -44.79 0.85
N GLY A 186 9.58 -45.56 1.61
CA GLY A 186 9.18 -46.74 2.36
C GLY A 186 8.01 -46.61 3.33
N LYS A 187 7.32 -47.74 3.49
CA LYS A 187 6.35 -48.07 4.53
C LYS A 187 6.87 -47.75 5.93
N THR A 188 6.11 -46.96 6.70
CA THR A 188 5.88 -47.18 8.14
C THR A 188 4.45 -46.74 8.49
N SER A 189 3.85 -47.45 9.43
CA SER A 189 2.43 -47.52 9.78
C SER A 189 2.05 -46.67 11.00
N ASP A 190 0.81 -46.16 11.00
CA ASP A 190 -0.10 -45.79 12.12
C ASP A 190 0.40 -44.76 13.18
N THR A 191 -0.38 -43.82 13.74
CA THR A 191 -1.83 -43.69 14.00
C THR A 191 -2.20 -42.19 14.25
N GLY A 192 -3.42 -41.75 13.92
CA GLY A 192 -4.22 -40.87 14.82
C GLY A 192 -4.46 -39.38 14.47
N GLY A 193 -5.61 -39.10 13.83
CA GLY A 193 -6.66 -38.14 14.24
C GLY A 193 -6.40 -36.63 14.43
N GLY A 194 -7.16 -35.80 13.70
CA GLY A 194 -7.51 -34.42 14.10
C GLY A 194 -7.76 -33.44 12.95
N ASN A 195 -9.04 -33.22 12.58
CA ASN A 195 -9.49 -32.26 11.57
C ASN A 195 -9.59 -30.83 12.11
N VAL A 196 -9.01 -29.84 11.40
CA VAL A 196 -9.49 -28.45 11.33
C VAL A 196 -9.17 -27.91 9.92
N PRO A 197 -10.13 -27.34 9.17
CA PRO A 197 -9.84 -26.76 7.86
C PRO A 197 -9.36 -25.31 8.01
N LEU A 198 -8.12 -25.05 7.60
CA LEU A 198 -7.58 -23.70 7.42
C LEU A 198 -7.85 -23.21 6.00
N SER A 199 -8.48 -22.04 5.91
CA SER A 199 -8.77 -21.30 4.69
C SER A 199 -7.48 -20.80 4.02
N LEU A 200 -7.39 -20.92 2.69
CA LEU A 200 -6.24 -20.53 1.87
C LEU A 200 -6.54 -19.25 1.07
N THR A 201 -5.99 -18.12 1.51
CA THR A 201 -5.96 -16.82 0.78
C THR A 201 -4.51 -16.43 0.45
N ASN A 202 -3.79 -17.30 -0.28
CA ASN A 202 -2.35 -17.12 -0.57
C ASN A 202 -1.99 -16.08 -1.66
N GLY A 203 -2.91 -15.17 -2.01
CA GLY A 203 -2.62 -14.11 -2.98
C GLY A 203 -2.28 -12.75 -2.35
N CYS A 204 -2.93 -12.41 -1.23
CA CYS A 204 -2.81 -11.09 -0.60
C CYS A 204 -1.86 -11.04 0.60
N GLN A 205 -1.48 -12.20 1.17
CA GLN A 205 -0.62 -12.27 2.36
C GLN A 205 0.79 -11.68 2.12
N LEU A 206 1.36 -11.88 0.93
CA LEU A 206 2.72 -11.39 0.61
C LEU A 206 2.81 -9.85 0.51
N LEU A 207 1.69 -9.17 0.26
CA LEU A 207 1.64 -7.69 0.24
C LEU A 207 1.26 -7.11 1.62
N SER A 208 0.56 -7.89 2.45
CA SER A 208 0.28 -7.58 3.87
C SER A 208 1.57 -7.51 4.70
N ASP A 209 2.41 -8.55 4.60
CA ASP A 209 3.66 -8.66 5.38
C ASP A 209 4.65 -7.50 5.11
N ALA A 210 4.59 -6.89 3.92
CA ALA A 210 5.42 -5.75 3.55
C ALA A 210 4.91 -4.42 4.18
N ASN A 211 3.60 -4.25 4.34
CA ASN A 211 2.99 -3.05 4.95
C ASN A 211 3.09 -3.05 6.49
N GLU A 212 3.08 -4.22 7.12
CA GLU A 212 3.26 -4.36 8.58
C GLU A 212 4.64 -3.83 9.02
N LYS A 213 5.69 -4.16 8.27
CA LYS A 213 7.06 -3.74 8.58
C LYS A 213 7.26 -2.22 8.44
N LEU A 214 6.57 -1.58 7.50
CA LEU A 214 6.64 -0.12 7.29
C LEU A 214 5.88 0.66 8.37
N SER A 215 4.75 0.12 8.85
CA SER A 215 3.90 0.79 9.84
C SER A 215 4.48 0.73 11.25
N GLN A 216 5.15 -0.38 11.61
CA GLN A 216 5.86 -0.51 12.89
C GLN A 216 7.08 0.43 12.99
N GLU A 217 7.74 0.72 11.87
CA GLU A 217 8.92 1.60 11.83
C GLU A 217 8.56 3.08 12.02
N ILE A 218 7.40 3.51 11.51
CA ILE A 218 6.88 4.88 11.68
C ILE A 218 6.42 5.14 13.12
N SER A 219 5.88 4.13 13.81
CA SER A 219 5.38 4.28 15.19
C SER A 219 6.49 4.29 16.26
N ALA A 220 7.71 3.85 15.93
CA ALA A 220 8.81 3.70 16.89
C ALA A 220 9.73 4.93 17.04
N HIS A 221 9.44 6.05 16.37
CA HIS A 221 10.20 7.30 16.52
C HIS A 221 9.50 8.27 17.50
N PRO A 222 9.86 8.29 18.79
CA PRO A 222 9.45 9.37 19.68
C PRO A 222 10.14 10.66 19.24
N GLY A 223 9.35 11.71 18.99
CA GLY A 223 9.78 12.96 18.39
C GLY A 223 10.98 13.60 19.09
N THR A 224 12.05 13.81 18.33
CA THR A 224 13.18 14.66 18.72
C THR A 224 12.70 16.12 18.73
N ARG A 225 12.39 16.60 19.93
CA ARG A 225 12.14 18.00 20.27
C ARG A 225 13.34 18.86 19.87
N MET A 226 13.25 19.56 18.74
CA MET A 226 14.20 20.62 18.40
C MET A 226 13.84 21.90 19.16
N GLU A 227 14.66 22.24 20.15
CA GLU A 227 14.69 23.57 20.76
C GLU A 227 15.33 24.57 19.81
N SER A 228 14.56 25.55 19.35
CA SER A 228 15.04 26.70 18.61
C SER A 228 15.56 27.76 19.59
N SER A 229 16.88 27.81 19.79
CA SER A 229 17.55 28.95 20.41
C SER A 229 18.11 29.87 19.31
N GLY A 230 17.60 31.09 19.27
CA GLY A 230 18.03 32.12 18.32
C GLY A 230 19.39 32.72 18.67
N LYS A 231 20.11 33.19 17.65
CA LYS A 231 21.11 34.26 17.76
C LYS A 231 21.44 34.85 16.38
N LYS A 232 21.09 36.15 16.20
CA LYS A 232 21.76 37.08 15.28
C LYS A 232 23.16 37.39 15.83
N PRO A 233 24.17 37.67 14.97
CA PRO A 233 24.58 39.05 14.69
C PRO A 233 25.09 39.27 13.24
N SER A 234 24.79 40.38 12.57
CA SER A 234 25.47 41.70 12.52
C SER A 234 26.56 41.83 11.44
N LYS A 235 26.42 42.88 10.63
CA LYS A 235 27.37 43.44 9.65
C LYS A 235 28.76 43.70 10.24
N CYS A 236 29.80 43.59 9.40
CA CYS A 236 30.93 44.53 9.33
C CYS A 236 31.57 44.49 7.92
N SER A 237 32.07 45.65 7.52
CA SER A 237 32.71 46.03 6.25
C SER A 237 34.24 45.94 6.32
N ASP A 238 34.89 46.27 5.20
CA ASP A 238 36.32 46.57 4.98
C ASP A 238 37.27 45.35 4.92
N GLY A 239 38.28 45.26 4.05
CA GLY A 239 38.91 46.15 3.08
C GLY A 239 40.35 45.65 2.80
N SER A 240 40.91 46.01 1.62
CA SER A 240 42.35 45.99 1.22
C SER A 240 43.06 44.63 0.99
N GLU A 241 43.54 44.36 -0.25
CA GLU A 241 44.94 44.46 -0.76
C GLU A 241 45.73 43.14 -0.58
N SER A 242 46.65 42.65 -1.42
CA SER A 242 47.25 43.02 -2.71
C SER A 242 48.08 41.79 -3.20
N ILE A 243 48.84 41.96 -4.29
CA ILE A 243 50.02 41.19 -4.77
C ILE A 243 49.81 40.39 -6.08
N ASN A 244 50.04 41.13 -7.17
CA ASN A 244 51.00 40.88 -8.26
C ASN A 244 51.51 39.45 -8.50
N SER A 245 51.34 38.98 -9.74
CA SER A 245 52.47 38.64 -10.63
C SER A 245 52.01 38.26 -12.04
N ASP A 246 52.22 39.19 -12.98
CA ASP A 246 52.54 38.93 -14.40
C ASP A 246 54.09 38.88 -14.53
N PRO A 247 54.78 38.42 -15.61
CA PRO A 247 54.35 38.51 -17.02
C PRO A 247 54.81 37.36 -17.96
N MET A 248 54.31 37.32 -19.21
CA MET A 248 55.15 37.06 -20.39
C MET A 248 54.38 37.40 -21.68
N ALA A 249 54.77 38.53 -22.25
CA ALA A 249 54.35 39.00 -23.56
C ALA A 249 55.13 38.28 -24.68
N THR A 250 54.45 37.91 -25.76
CA THR A 250 55.06 37.99 -27.10
C THR A 250 54.11 38.73 -28.04
N SER A 251 54.64 39.85 -28.53
CA SER A 251 54.02 40.79 -29.45
C SER A 251 54.18 40.30 -30.89
N ARG A 252 53.11 40.36 -31.69
CA ARG A 252 53.21 40.59 -33.14
C ARG A 252 52.10 41.52 -33.61
N LEU A 253 52.51 42.75 -33.88
CA LEU A 253 51.81 43.73 -34.69
C LEU A 253 51.72 43.25 -36.14
N THR A 254 50.51 43.20 -36.69
CA THR A 254 50.29 43.62 -38.08
C THR A 254 49.02 44.47 -38.16
N SER A 255 49.21 45.61 -38.83
CA SER A 255 48.33 46.75 -38.97
C SER A 255 47.17 46.51 -39.96
N LYS A 256 46.18 47.39 -39.88
CA LYS A 256 45.16 47.75 -40.89
C LYS A 256 44.03 46.73 -41.15
N VAL A 257 42.81 47.11 -40.75
CA VAL A 257 41.84 47.89 -41.55
C VAL A 257 40.60 48.04 -40.65
N VAL A 258 40.27 49.27 -40.24
CA VAL A 258 39.05 49.55 -39.48
C VAL A 258 37.92 49.78 -40.47
N ILE A 259 37.10 48.74 -40.67
CA ILE A 259 35.73 48.86 -41.17
C ILE A 259 34.84 48.73 -39.92
N PRO A 260 33.94 49.68 -39.63
CA PRO A 260 33.01 49.53 -38.53
C PRO A 260 31.95 48.49 -38.91
N SER A 261 32.25 47.22 -38.62
CA SER A 261 31.30 46.12 -38.74
C SER A 261 30.34 46.19 -37.55
N ALA A 262 29.08 46.47 -37.86
CA ALA A 262 27.99 46.42 -36.92
C ALA A 262 27.77 44.96 -36.45
N SER A 263 28.45 44.55 -35.37
CA SER A 263 28.25 43.23 -34.72
C SER A 263 27.70 43.35 -33.29
N VAL A 264 26.91 44.39 -33.03
CA VAL A 264 26.26 44.66 -31.72
C VAL A 264 25.16 43.62 -31.36
N GLY A 265 24.97 42.58 -32.18
CA GLY A 265 23.95 41.55 -31.98
C GLY A 265 24.40 40.24 -31.31
N CYS A 266 25.71 39.97 -31.14
CA CYS A 266 26.17 38.62 -30.76
C CYS A 266 26.22 38.35 -29.24
N THR A 267 26.48 39.37 -28.41
CA THR A 267 26.71 39.18 -26.96
C THR A 267 25.46 38.75 -26.18
N ARG A 268 24.27 38.89 -26.76
CA ARG A 268 23.02 38.43 -26.14
C ARG A 268 22.80 36.94 -26.35
N LEU A 269 23.18 36.40 -27.50
CA LEU A 269 23.07 34.96 -27.77
C LEU A 269 24.10 34.17 -26.96
N ASP A 270 25.33 34.68 -26.84
CA ASP A 270 26.38 34.02 -26.04
C ASP A 270 25.98 33.91 -24.55
N LYS A 271 25.29 34.93 -24.01
CA LYS A 271 24.74 34.89 -22.65
C LYS A 271 23.59 33.89 -22.47
N ILE A 272 22.76 33.72 -23.51
CA ILE A 272 21.67 32.74 -23.49
C ILE A 272 22.25 31.33 -23.54
N VAL A 273 23.24 31.08 -24.40
CA VAL A 273 23.91 29.78 -24.51
C VAL A 273 24.61 29.42 -23.20
N ALA A 274 25.38 30.35 -22.60
CA ALA A 274 26.00 30.11 -21.30
C ALA A 274 24.98 29.78 -20.19
N SER A 275 23.82 30.46 -20.19
CA SER A 275 22.73 30.17 -19.26
C SER A 275 22.13 28.77 -19.46
N PHE A 276 22.12 28.23 -20.68
CA PHE A 276 21.64 26.87 -20.92
C PHE A 276 22.62 25.82 -20.41
N ASP A 277 23.92 26.04 -20.56
CA ASP A 277 24.95 25.14 -20.04
C ASP A 277 24.89 25.03 -18.51
N ASP A 278 24.66 26.14 -17.81
CA ASP A 278 24.47 26.17 -16.36
C ASP A 278 23.22 25.36 -15.93
N ILE A 279 22.10 25.52 -16.65
CA ILE A 279 20.86 24.77 -16.37
C ILE A 279 21.05 23.27 -16.61
N LEU A 280 21.69 22.88 -17.70
CA LEU A 280 21.97 21.48 -18.01
C LEU A 280 22.90 20.85 -16.97
N HIS A 281 23.92 21.60 -16.53
CA HIS A 281 24.82 21.14 -15.48
C HIS A 281 24.09 20.94 -14.15
N ASP A 282 23.22 21.87 -13.74
CA ASP A 282 22.43 21.75 -12.51
C ASP A 282 21.44 20.57 -12.57
N LEU A 283 20.79 20.35 -13.71
CA LEU A 283 19.90 19.20 -13.92
C LEU A 283 20.66 17.88 -13.84
N LEU A 284 21.83 17.79 -14.47
CA LEU A 284 22.68 16.60 -14.41
C LEU A 284 23.14 16.32 -12.97
N LYS A 285 23.52 17.36 -12.23
CA LYS A 285 23.94 17.25 -10.82
C LYS A 285 22.77 16.81 -9.93
N ALA A 286 21.57 17.33 -10.15
CA ALA A 286 20.37 16.93 -9.43
C ALA A 286 20.03 15.45 -9.67
N GLU A 287 20.09 14.99 -10.92
CA GLU A 287 19.81 13.60 -11.28
C GLU A 287 20.87 12.64 -10.70
N GLN A 288 22.15 13.02 -10.74
CA GLN A 288 23.22 12.26 -10.09
C GLN A 288 23.00 12.19 -8.57
N SER A 289 22.65 13.30 -7.93
CA SER A 289 22.35 13.34 -6.49
C SER A 289 21.18 12.42 -6.13
N LYS A 290 20.12 12.41 -6.94
CA LYS A 290 18.96 11.53 -6.76
C LYS A 290 19.36 10.06 -6.88
N LYS A 291 20.15 9.71 -7.90
CA LYS A 291 20.66 8.34 -8.10
C LYS A 291 21.55 7.89 -6.94
N THR A 292 22.41 8.76 -6.41
CA THR A 292 23.24 8.44 -5.24
C THR A 292 22.39 8.21 -3.99
N ALA A 293 21.34 9.01 -3.78
CA ALA A 293 20.41 8.82 -2.66
C ALA A 293 19.65 7.48 -2.76
N GLU A 294 19.21 7.10 -3.96
CA GLU A 294 18.54 5.82 -4.20
C GLU A 294 19.48 4.63 -3.95
N ILE A 295 20.73 4.70 -4.40
CA ILE A 295 21.74 3.67 -4.12
C ILE A 295 22.00 3.54 -2.62
N ALA A 296 22.11 4.66 -1.89
CA ALA A 296 22.31 4.66 -0.45
C ALA A 296 21.11 4.03 0.30
N HIS A 297 19.88 4.38 -0.10
CA HIS A 297 18.66 3.80 0.46
C HIS A 297 18.59 2.28 0.22
N ASN A 298 18.90 1.83 -1.00
CA ASN A 298 18.91 0.41 -1.32
C ASN A 298 19.98 -0.37 -0.54
N ALA A 299 21.17 0.21 -0.36
CA ALA A 299 22.22 -0.39 0.46
C ALA A 299 21.78 -0.53 1.94
N GLN A 300 21.10 0.49 2.49
CA GLN A 300 20.54 0.44 3.83
C GLN A 300 19.49 -0.67 3.97
N MET A 301 18.58 -0.80 3.00
CA MET A 301 17.55 -1.84 3.00
C MET A 301 18.16 -3.26 2.95
N ILE A 302 19.21 -3.46 2.15
CA ILE A 302 19.94 -4.73 2.08
C ILE A 302 20.58 -5.06 3.44
N SER A 303 21.25 -4.08 4.07
CA SER A 303 21.85 -4.25 5.39
C SER A 303 20.80 -4.62 6.46
N MET A 304 19.62 -3.98 6.44
CA MET A 304 18.52 -4.33 7.33
C MET A 304 17.97 -5.75 7.11
N LEU A 305 17.93 -6.23 5.87
CA LEU A 305 17.50 -7.59 5.57
C LEU A 305 18.51 -8.63 6.06
N GLN A 306 19.80 -8.37 5.89
CA GLN A 306 20.87 -9.23 6.42
C GLN A 306 20.82 -9.32 7.94
N ASN A 307 20.67 -8.18 8.64
CA ASN A 307 20.51 -8.16 10.10
C ASN A 307 19.25 -8.94 10.55
N LYS A 308 18.15 -8.84 9.80
CA LYS A 308 16.93 -9.63 10.07
C LYS A 308 17.18 -11.14 9.94
N GLU A 309 17.97 -11.57 8.98
CA GLU A 309 18.34 -12.99 8.81
C GLU A 309 19.27 -13.48 9.91
N GLU A 310 20.23 -12.65 10.34
CA GLU A 310 21.11 -12.93 11.47
C GLU A 310 20.31 -13.13 12.77
N MET A 311 19.40 -12.21 13.10
CA MET A 311 18.52 -12.35 14.27
C MET A 311 17.64 -13.60 14.20
N ARG A 312 17.19 -14.02 13.01
CA ARG A 312 16.44 -15.27 12.84
C ARG A 312 17.30 -16.50 13.13
N ALA A 313 18.56 -16.49 12.72
CA ALA A 313 19.50 -17.56 13.01
C ALA A 313 19.81 -17.65 14.52
N GLU A 314 20.01 -16.51 15.18
CA GLU A 314 20.18 -16.46 16.64
C GLU A 314 18.96 -17.00 17.39
N LEU A 315 17.75 -16.61 16.99
CA LEU A 315 16.52 -17.09 17.60
C LEU A 315 16.35 -18.62 17.43
N ALA A 316 16.72 -19.16 16.26
CA ALA A 316 16.70 -20.60 16.01
C ALA A 316 17.66 -21.34 16.94
N MET A 317 18.89 -20.83 17.10
CA MET A 317 19.88 -21.40 18.02
C MET A 317 19.39 -21.39 19.48
N ILE A 318 18.82 -20.27 19.95
CA ILE A 318 18.27 -20.16 21.31
C ILE A 318 17.12 -21.17 21.51
N THR A 319 16.27 -21.33 20.50
CA THR A 319 15.16 -22.29 20.53
C THR A 319 15.65 -23.73 20.66
N GLU A 320 16.71 -24.09 19.93
CA GLU A 320 17.33 -25.41 20.03
C GLU A 320 17.97 -25.64 21.41
N GLN A 321 18.70 -24.65 21.94
CA GLN A 321 19.27 -24.74 23.28
C GLN A 321 18.21 -24.93 24.35
N ARG A 322 17.08 -24.24 24.23
CA ARG A 322 15.92 -24.40 25.12
C ARG A 322 15.38 -25.83 25.08
N ALA A 323 15.17 -26.39 23.89
CA ALA A 323 14.69 -27.77 23.73
C ALA A 323 15.63 -28.79 24.38
N ILE A 324 16.96 -28.59 24.28
CA ILE A 324 17.96 -29.44 24.93
C ILE A 324 17.87 -29.35 26.46
N LEU A 325 17.69 -28.14 27.00
CA LEU A 325 17.53 -27.93 28.45
C LEU A 325 16.25 -28.56 28.98
N ASP A 326 15.13 -28.39 28.26
CA ASP A 326 13.85 -29.02 28.62
C ASP A 326 13.97 -30.55 28.67
N LEU A 327 14.65 -31.16 27.70
CA LEU A 327 14.93 -32.60 27.71
C LEU A 327 15.78 -33.03 28.92
N LYS A 328 16.79 -32.24 29.30
CA LYS A 328 17.61 -32.51 30.49
C LYS A 328 16.78 -32.44 31.77
N ILE A 329 15.93 -31.42 31.89
CA ILE A 329 15.01 -31.25 33.03
C ILE A 329 14.09 -32.47 33.16
N GLU A 330 13.48 -32.92 32.05
CA GLU A 330 12.60 -34.10 32.06
C GLU A 330 13.33 -35.41 32.38
N ARG A 331 14.62 -35.54 32.04
CA ARG A 331 15.44 -36.69 32.47
C ARG A 331 15.72 -36.63 33.97
N MET A 332 16.07 -35.48 34.51
CA MET A 332 16.31 -35.30 35.94
C MET A 332 15.05 -35.58 36.77
N LYS A 333 13.89 -35.09 36.33
CA LYS A 333 12.60 -35.37 36.98
C LYS A 333 12.31 -36.87 37.08
N ARG A 334 12.60 -37.64 36.02
CA ARG A 334 12.42 -39.10 36.02
C ARG A 334 13.36 -39.80 37.00
N ALA A 335 14.65 -39.44 37.00
CA ALA A 335 15.61 -40.02 37.93
C ALA A 335 15.24 -39.77 39.40
N ILE A 336 14.70 -38.59 39.72
CA ILE A 336 14.21 -38.27 41.06
C ILE A 336 12.99 -39.13 41.43
N ALA A 337 12.08 -39.38 40.49
CA ALA A 337 10.89 -40.20 40.75
C ALA A 337 11.21 -41.69 40.94
N GLU A 338 12.36 -42.16 40.49
CA GLU A 338 12.84 -43.53 40.66
C GLU A 338 13.57 -43.77 42.00
N CYS A 339 13.95 -42.70 42.72
CA CYS A 339 14.62 -42.77 44.03
C CYS A 339 13.62 -42.89 45.19
#